data_AF-A0A0L0UTH1-F1
#
_entry.id   AF-A0A0L0UTH1-F1
#
_cell.length_a   1.000
_cell.length_b   1.000
_cell.length_c   1.000
_cell.angle_alpha   90.00
_cell.angle_beta   90.00
_cell.angle_gamma   90.00
#
_symmetry.space_group_name_H-M   'P 1'
#
loop_
_entity.id
_entity.type
_entity.pdbx_description
1 polymer ?
#
loop_
_entity_poly.entity_id
_entity_poly.type
_entity_poly.pdbx_seq_one_letter_code
_entity_poly.pdbx_strand_id
1 'polypeptide(L)'
;MSRKYDEAQRKSGRLASHRIRTMLDSVTRQSKKASRRLHQRQGHSVIKAFKSLISKYDPSGPQDPYGKRLELHPLEQFEEKEGHLHQLHFESLPLLEDKIASLMQSLDPTRLRKEPVLALKLISDIQSGLDQTLESIQSAIDIICPKPQATLPDRTNDQHLKDFKEFRVDGLHNSFINNLMKEIIVMFRLSYRLLQQLKLSTKEYKYRTHVTGTRKLIFKHGLSSCFVIRSIIDWIEKSEFDMIQTYSSEGHTENAVTPSKQVTDLTKSIVPIVKLSRLFLKKLSAGGINQKLLPMYTGMRSDQVDSLFFLAEAIRLSIEKLISILMTADTVYGVYHYCSELKRIASMLEERFHSSLFLLSFHLFPAIIQHQDAFPNQDYLKTWFTTWVDQFSWAIQNLEVACQYYQDHRS
;
A
#
# COMPACT_ATOMS: atom_id res chain seq x y z
N MET A 1 89.91 -11.98 20.40
CA MET A 1 89.18 -11.15 19.39
C MET A 1 87.92 -11.81 18.84
N SER A 2 87.87 -13.14 18.66
CA SER A 2 86.73 -13.86 18.05
C SER A 2 85.37 -13.66 18.73
N ARG A 3 85.27 -13.77 20.07
CA ARG A 3 83.99 -13.59 20.80
C ARG A 3 83.32 -12.22 20.65
N LYS A 4 84.10 -11.14 20.59
CA LYS A 4 83.56 -9.76 20.38
C LYS A 4 83.02 -9.58 18.97
N TYR A 5 83.57 -10.30 17.99
CA TYR A 5 83.16 -10.25 16.60
C TYR A 5 81.84 -11.00 16.37
N ASP A 6 81.70 -12.19 16.96
CA ASP A 6 80.45 -12.97 16.96
C ASP A 6 79.30 -12.23 17.67
N GLU A 7 79.60 -11.56 18.78
CA GLU A 7 78.62 -10.79 19.53
C GLU A 7 78.15 -9.55 18.75
N ALA A 8 79.06 -8.87 18.04
CA ALA A 8 78.74 -7.76 17.14
C ALA A 8 77.90 -8.21 15.94
N GLN A 9 78.22 -9.36 15.32
CA GLN A 9 77.42 -9.94 14.24
C GLN A 9 76.01 -10.34 14.71
N ARG A 10 75.88 -10.95 15.90
CA ARG A 10 74.56 -11.27 16.50
C ARG A 10 73.75 -10.03 16.81
N LYS A 11 74.38 -8.96 17.32
CA LYS A 11 73.73 -7.67 17.59
C LYS A 11 73.26 -7.00 16.29
N SER A 12 74.10 -7.02 15.25
CA SER A 12 73.78 -6.52 13.91
C SER A 12 72.62 -7.29 13.27
N GLY A 13 72.64 -8.63 13.34
CA GLY A 13 71.56 -9.48 12.85
C GLY A 13 70.22 -9.24 13.58
N ARG A 14 70.25 -9.04 14.90
CA ARG A 14 69.05 -8.66 15.68
C ARG A 14 68.53 -7.28 15.31
N LEU A 15 69.41 -6.30 15.07
CA LEU A 15 69.02 -4.96 14.64
C LEU A 15 68.38 -4.97 13.24
N ALA A 16 68.96 -5.72 12.31
CA ALA A 16 68.44 -5.89 10.96
C ALA A 16 67.06 -6.57 10.98
N SER A 17 66.91 -7.65 11.74
CA SER A 17 65.63 -8.35 11.90
C SER A 17 64.55 -7.48 12.56
N HIS A 18 64.92 -6.68 13.57
CA HIS A 18 64.01 -5.71 14.19
C HIS A 18 63.54 -4.64 13.19
N ARG A 19 64.46 -4.04 12.42
CA ARG A 19 64.15 -3.04 11.38
C ARG A 19 63.21 -3.59 10.29
N ILE A 20 63.46 -4.82 9.83
CA ILE A 20 62.58 -5.49 8.85
C ILE A 20 61.17 -5.64 9.43
N ARG A 21 61.05 -6.09 10.69
CA ARG A 21 59.74 -6.21 11.36
C ARG A 21 59.02 -4.87 11.48
N THR A 22 59.72 -3.79 11.87
CA THR A 22 59.11 -2.46 11.97
C THR A 22 58.66 -1.93 10.60
N MET A 23 59.43 -2.20 9.54
CA MET A 23 59.04 -1.83 8.17
C MET A 23 57.78 -2.59 7.73
N LEU A 24 57.73 -3.92 7.92
CA LEU A 24 56.57 -4.76 7.62
C LEU A 24 55.31 -4.31 8.39
N ASP A 25 55.44 -3.95 9.66
CA ASP A 25 54.34 -3.41 10.46
C ASP A 25 53.87 -2.05 9.94
N SER A 26 54.80 -1.18 9.52
CA SER A 26 54.48 0.14 8.96
C SER A 26 53.74 0.04 7.62
N VAL A 27 54.18 -0.85 6.73
CA VAL A 27 53.55 -1.12 5.42
C VAL A 27 52.15 -1.72 5.63
N THR A 28 52.02 -2.66 6.56
CA THR A 28 50.73 -3.26 6.94
C THR A 28 49.76 -2.21 7.50
N ARG A 29 50.24 -1.30 8.36
CA ARG A 29 49.43 -0.19 8.90
C ARG A 29 49.01 0.81 7.81
N GLN A 30 49.91 1.16 6.90
CA GLN A 30 49.61 2.05 5.78
C GLN A 30 48.58 1.42 4.83
N SER A 31 48.75 0.13 4.49
CA SER A 31 47.80 -0.63 3.68
C SER A 31 46.40 -0.69 4.32
N LYS A 32 46.32 -1.01 5.62
CA LYS A 32 45.05 -0.96 6.38
C LYS A 32 44.41 0.43 6.39
N LYS A 33 45.20 1.49 6.53
CA LYS A 33 44.72 2.89 6.50
C LYS A 33 44.24 3.31 5.11
N ALA A 34 44.93 2.90 4.05
CA ALA A 34 44.54 3.15 2.67
C ALA A 34 43.23 2.40 2.32
N SER A 35 43.13 1.12 2.68
CA SER A 35 41.92 0.30 2.52
C SER A 35 40.73 0.92 3.27
N ARG A 36 40.95 1.41 4.50
CA ARG A 36 39.93 2.13 5.28
C ARG A 36 39.44 3.41 4.60
N ARG A 37 40.37 4.22 4.09
CA ARG A 37 40.02 5.45 3.36
C ARG A 37 39.23 5.15 2.07
N LEU A 38 39.61 4.08 1.36
CA LEU A 38 38.95 3.67 0.12
C LEU A 38 37.48 3.30 0.36
N HIS A 39 37.20 2.37 1.29
CA HIS A 39 35.81 2.01 1.55
C HIS A 39 35.00 3.16 2.15
N GLN A 40 35.61 4.06 2.91
CA GLN A 40 34.92 5.25 3.45
C GLN A 40 34.49 6.22 2.35
N ARG A 41 35.34 6.42 1.33
CA ARG A 41 34.99 7.22 0.15
C ARG A 41 33.87 6.58 -0.65
N GLN A 42 33.96 5.27 -0.89
CA GLN A 42 32.92 4.54 -1.62
C GLN A 42 31.59 4.53 -0.87
N GLY A 43 31.62 4.29 0.45
CA GLY A 43 30.41 4.35 1.28
C GLY A 43 29.82 5.75 1.36
N HIS A 44 30.64 6.81 1.33
CA HIS A 44 30.13 8.18 1.17
C HIS A 44 29.40 8.37 -0.16
N SER A 45 29.93 7.85 -1.26
CA SER A 45 29.29 7.90 -2.59
C SER A 45 27.95 7.17 -2.60
N VAL A 46 27.90 5.94 -2.07
CA VAL A 46 26.66 5.14 -1.97
C VAL A 46 25.60 5.85 -1.12
N ILE A 47 26.00 6.46 0.01
CA ILE A 47 25.08 7.26 0.83
C ILE A 47 24.56 8.48 0.06
N LYS A 48 25.42 9.16 -0.71
CA LYS A 48 25.01 10.29 -1.55
C LYS A 48 24.01 9.85 -2.62
N ALA A 49 24.23 8.70 -3.25
CA ALA A 49 23.31 8.12 -4.24
C ALA A 49 21.93 7.82 -3.63
N PHE A 50 21.84 7.20 -2.44
CA PHE A 50 20.53 7.01 -1.77
C PHE A 50 19.83 8.32 -1.49
N LYS A 51 20.57 9.36 -1.05
CA LYS A 51 19.98 10.68 -0.83
C LYS A 51 19.49 11.33 -2.12
N SER A 52 20.20 11.12 -3.22
CA SER A 52 19.78 11.57 -4.55
C SER A 52 18.48 10.90 -4.98
N LEU A 53 18.40 9.56 -4.86
CA LEU A 53 17.18 8.80 -5.14
C LEU A 53 16.01 9.28 -4.29
N ILE A 54 16.22 9.49 -2.99
CA ILE A 54 15.19 10.05 -2.12
C ILE A 54 14.75 11.44 -2.62
N SER A 55 15.70 12.32 -2.92
CA SER A 55 15.35 13.66 -3.42
C SER A 55 14.60 13.65 -4.75
N LYS A 56 14.82 12.63 -5.61
CA LYS A 56 14.19 12.52 -6.93
C LYS A 56 12.77 11.95 -6.86
N TYR A 57 12.51 11.03 -5.92
CA TYR A 57 11.27 10.24 -5.93
C TYR A 57 10.42 10.34 -4.65
N ASP A 58 10.81 11.15 -3.66
CA ASP A 58 10.03 11.29 -2.42
C ASP A 58 8.74 12.10 -2.66
N PRO A 59 7.55 11.49 -2.54
CA PRO A 59 6.29 12.21 -2.72
C PRO A 59 6.01 13.23 -1.60
N SER A 60 6.68 13.10 -0.46
CA SER A 60 6.62 14.07 0.65
C SER A 60 7.78 15.07 0.61
N GLY A 61 8.54 15.10 -0.49
CA GLY A 61 9.64 16.02 -0.73
C GLY A 61 9.16 17.45 -1.01
N PRO A 62 10.10 18.42 -1.08
CA PRO A 62 9.78 19.81 -1.37
C PRO A 62 9.33 20.04 -2.83
N GLN A 63 9.65 19.12 -3.74
CA GLN A 63 9.13 19.11 -5.10
C GLN A 63 8.26 17.87 -5.24
N ASP A 64 7.07 18.02 -5.83
CA ASP A 64 6.22 16.89 -6.21
C ASP A 64 6.78 16.26 -7.50
N PRO A 65 7.46 15.10 -7.43
CA PRO A 65 8.04 14.49 -8.61
C PRO A 65 6.95 13.96 -9.55
N TYR A 66 5.75 13.70 -9.04
CA TYR A 66 4.59 13.21 -9.77
C TYR A 66 3.66 14.36 -10.19
N GLY A 67 4.19 15.59 -10.20
CA GLY A 67 3.45 16.81 -10.45
C GLY A 67 3.29 17.21 -11.91
N LYS A 68 4.05 16.59 -12.82
CA LYS A 68 4.16 17.03 -14.22
C LYS A 68 3.12 16.37 -15.11
N ARG A 69 2.66 17.14 -16.09
CA ARG A 69 1.70 16.73 -17.12
C ARG A 69 2.41 16.66 -18.47
N LEU A 70 2.21 15.56 -19.20
CA LEU A 70 2.44 15.51 -20.65
C LEU A 70 1.09 15.75 -21.33
N GLU A 71 0.96 16.86 -22.06
CA GLU A 71 -0.17 17.08 -22.96
C GLU A 71 0.09 16.32 -24.25
N LEU A 72 -0.56 15.17 -24.43
CA LEU A 72 -0.53 14.38 -25.67
C LEU A 72 -1.83 14.56 -26.45
N HIS A 73 -1.81 14.30 -27.76
CA HIS A 73 -2.94 14.53 -28.67
C HIS A 73 -3.96 13.37 -28.63
N PRO A 74 -5.30 13.60 -28.66
CA PRO A 74 -6.31 12.62 -28.21
C PRO A 74 -6.37 11.24 -28.89
N LEU A 75 -5.99 11.10 -30.16
CA LEU A 75 -6.06 9.83 -30.92
C LEU A 75 -4.78 9.00 -30.86
N GLU A 76 -3.62 9.65 -30.65
CA GLU A 76 -2.32 8.98 -30.46
C GLU A 76 -2.16 8.48 -29.00
N GLN A 77 -3.00 8.95 -28.09
CA GLN A 77 -2.98 8.61 -26.65
C GLN A 77 -3.31 7.14 -26.33
N PHE A 78 -4.16 6.45 -27.08
CA PHE A 78 -4.68 5.15 -26.63
C PHE A 78 -3.66 4.02 -26.83
N GLU A 79 -3.11 3.87 -28.04
CA GLU A 79 -2.09 2.87 -28.35
C GLU A 79 -0.80 3.12 -27.55
N GLU A 80 -0.42 4.39 -27.38
CA GLU A 80 0.72 4.77 -26.55
C GLU A 80 0.50 4.37 -25.08
N LYS A 81 -0.69 4.63 -24.52
CA LYS A 81 -1.01 4.24 -23.14
C LYS A 81 -1.05 2.73 -22.96
N GLU A 82 -1.59 1.96 -23.90
CA GLU A 82 -1.55 0.50 -23.86
C GLU A 82 -0.10 -0.02 -23.87
N GLY A 83 0.75 0.53 -24.73
CA GLY A 83 2.17 0.18 -24.77
C GLY A 83 2.88 0.44 -23.44
N HIS A 84 2.66 1.60 -22.83
CA HIS A 84 3.22 1.94 -21.52
C HIS A 84 2.64 1.08 -20.40
N LEU A 85 1.36 0.74 -20.44
CA LEU A 85 0.72 -0.13 -19.45
C LEU A 85 1.30 -1.55 -19.53
N HIS A 86 1.50 -2.07 -20.74
CA HIS A 86 2.14 -3.36 -20.97
C HIS A 86 3.58 -3.37 -20.47
N GLN A 87 4.36 -2.33 -20.79
CA GLN A 87 5.74 -2.17 -20.31
C GLN A 87 5.81 -2.03 -18.78
N LEU A 88 4.87 -1.29 -18.17
CA LEU A 88 4.75 -1.17 -16.73
C LEU A 88 4.52 -2.54 -16.09
N HIS A 89 3.54 -3.28 -16.64
CA HIS A 89 3.11 -4.58 -16.12
C HIS A 89 4.19 -5.66 -16.23
N PHE A 90 4.70 -5.92 -17.43
CA PHE A 90 5.52 -7.11 -17.70
C PHE A 90 7.02 -6.88 -17.57
N GLU A 91 7.49 -5.64 -17.62
CA GLU A 91 8.93 -5.32 -17.57
C GLU A 91 9.29 -4.54 -16.32
N SER A 92 8.65 -3.39 -16.10
CA SER A 92 9.12 -2.42 -15.13
C SER A 92 8.84 -2.83 -13.68
N LEU A 93 7.62 -3.31 -13.38
CA LEU A 93 7.23 -3.76 -12.04
C LEU A 93 8.00 -5.02 -11.58
N PRO A 94 8.12 -6.09 -12.39
CA PRO A 94 8.93 -7.26 -12.02
C PRO A 94 10.40 -6.90 -11.82
N LEU A 95 10.97 -6.07 -12.71
CA LEU A 95 12.35 -5.61 -12.57
C LEU A 95 12.55 -4.82 -11.27
N LEU A 96 11.60 -3.97 -10.89
CA LEU A 96 11.65 -3.24 -9.63
C LEU A 96 11.63 -4.19 -8.42
N GLU A 97 10.78 -5.21 -8.43
CA GLU A 97 10.72 -6.24 -7.38
C GLU A 97 12.08 -6.94 -7.22
N ASP A 98 12.70 -7.35 -8.32
CA ASP A 98 14.03 -7.98 -8.33
C ASP A 98 15.13 -7.08 -7.79
N LYS A 99 15.12 -5.78 -8.16
CA LYS A 99 16.08 -4.80 -7.65
C LYS A 99 15.89 -4.54 -6.16
N ILE A 100 14.65 -4.49 -5.67
CA ILE A 100 14.35 -4.36 -4.23
C ILE A 100 14.86 -5.59 -3.48
N ALA A 101 14.58 -6.80 -3.96
CA ALA A 101 15.05 -8.04 -3.36
C ALA A 101 16.59 -8.11 -3.35
N SER A 102 17.23 -7.73 -4.46
CA SER A 102 18.70 -7.64 -4.56
C SER A 102 19.28 -6.63 -3.59
N LEU A 103 18.66 -5.45 -3.47
CA LEU A 103 19.07 -4.43 -2.52
C LEU A 103 18.96 -4.95 -1.09
N MET A 104 17.83 -5.57 -0.75
CA MET A 104 17.62 -6.20 0.54
C MET A 104 18.76 -7.17 0.82
N GLN A 105 19.10 -8.10 -0.07
CA GLN A 105 20.17 -9.08 0.17
C GLN A 105 21.57 -8.42 0.28
N SER A 106 21.87 -7.42 -0.55
CA SER A 106 23.16 -6.74 -0.56
C SER A 106 23.48 -5.96 0.72
N LEU A 107 22.44 -5.52 1.46
CA LEU A 107 22.53 -4.82 2.74
C LEU A 107 22.77 -5.76 3.94
N ASP A 108 23.46 -6.89 3.73
CA ASP A 108 23.88 -7.78 4.81
C ASP A 108 25.05 -7.18 5.61
N PRO A 109 24.88 -6.94 6.93
CA PRO A 109 25.94 -6.40 7.77
C PRO A 109 27.19 -7.27 7.84
N THR A 110 27.09 -8.59 7.67
CA THR A 110 28.26 -9.48 7.77
C THR A 110 29.16 -9.33 6.54
N ARG A 111 28.57 -9.35 5.34
CA ARG A 111 29.27 -9.11 4.07
C ARG A 111 29.84 -7.70 3.99
N LEU A 112 29.06 -6.69 4.39
CA LEU A 112 29.51 -5.29 4.42
C LEU A 112 30.72 -5.06 5.34
N ARG A 113 30.91 -5.88 6.37
CA ARG A 113 32.10 -5.83 7.25
C ARG A 113 33.27 -6.62 6.70
N LYS A 114 33.02 -7.79 6.10
CA LYS A 114 34.07 -8.67 5.56
C LYS A 114 34.68 -8.11 4.28
N GLU A 115 33.84 -7.65 3.35
CA GLU A 115 34.24 -7.25 2.00
C GLU A 115 33.58 -5.91 1.60
N PRO A 116 33.89 -4.81 2.30
CA PRO A 116 33.17 -3.55 2.15
C PRO A 116 33.25 -2.98 0.72
N VAL A 117 34.39 -3.11 0.03
CA VAL A 117 34.58 -2.54 -1.32
C VAL A 117 33.67 -3.23 -2.35
N LEU A 118 33.63 -4.57 -2.32
CA LEU A 118 32.79 -5.36 -3.23
C LEU A 118 31.30 -5.18 -2.92
N ALA A 119 30.94 -5.21 -1.63
CA ALA A 119 29.56 -5.01 -1.20
C ALA A 119 29.04 -3.60 -1.56
N LEU A 120 29.84 -2.56 -1.36
CA LEU A 120 29.47 -1.19 -1.73
C LEU A 120 29.40 -0.99 -3.24
N LYS A 121 30.24 -1.69 -4.02
CA LYS A 121 30.15 -1.67 -5.49
C LYS A 121 28.83 -2.28 -5.95
N LEU A 122 28.48 -3.45 -5.43
CA LEU A 122 27.21 -4.10 -5.73
C LEU A 122 26.01 -3.20 -5.38
N ILE A 123 26.03 -2.55 -4.21
CA ILE A 123 24.96 -1.61 -3.84
C ILE A 123 24.88 -0.45 -4.82
N SER A 124 26.03 0.09 -5.27
CA SER A 124 26.08 1.16 -6.27
C SER A 124 25.46 0.74 -7.60
N ASP A 125 25.76 -0.47 -8.07
CA ASP A 125 25.21 -1.02 -9.32
C ASP A 125 23.68 -1.26 -9.21
N ILE A 126 23.22 -1.68 -8.03
CA ILE A 126 21.78 -1.79 -7.73
C ILE A 126 21.11 -0.42 -7.70
N GLN A 127 21.76 0.61 -7.13
CA GLN A 127 21.22 1.98 -7.08
C GLN A 127 21.02 2.57 -8.46
N SER A 128 21.96 2.37 -9.40
CA SER A 128 21.79 2.84 -10.77
C SER A 128 20.67 2.10 -11.50
N GLY A 129 20.54 0.79 -11.28
CA GLY A 129 19.42 0.02 -11.82
C GLY A 129 18.08 0.48 -11.27
N LEU A 130 17.99 0.75 -9.95
CA LEU A 130 16.79 1.30 -9.32
C LEU A 130 16.42 2.67 -9.89
N ASP A 131 17.40 3.55 -10.12
CA ASP A 131 17.13 4.87 -10.71
C ASP A 131 16.50 4.75 -12.09
N GLN A 132 17.08 3.93 -12.96
CA GLN A 132 16.57 3.71 -14.32
C GLN A 132 15.17 3.11 -14.31
N THR A 133 14.94 2.09 -13.48
CA THR A 133 13.62 1.44 -13.39
C THR A 133 12.56 2.38 -12.83
N LEU A 134 12.88 3.14 -11.77
CA LEU A 134 11.93 4.11 -11.18
C LEU A 134 11.60 5.26 -12.13
N GLU A 135 12.58 5.72 -12.92
CA GLU A 135 12.37 6.76 -13.94
C GLU A 135 11.46 6.26 -15.07
N SER A 136 11.66 5.02 -15.53
CA SER A 136 10.78 4.38 -16.51
C SER A 136 9.35 4.23 -16.00
N ILE A 137 9.18 3.78 -14.75
CA ILE A 137 7.85 3.66 -14.13
C ILE A 137 7.19 5.02 -13.98
N GLN A 138 7.93 6.01 -13.49
CA GLN A 138 7.42 7.37 -13.34
C GLN A 138 6.94 7.93 -14.67
N SER A 139 7.73 7.79 -15.75
CA SER A 139 7.33 8.21 -17.09
C SER A 139 6.06 7.50 -17.57
N ALA A 140 5.93 6.19 -17.33
CA ALA A 140 4.73 5.44 -17.69
C ALA A 140 3.51 5.93 -16.91
N ILE A 141 3.65 6.17 -15.60
CA ILE A 141 2.57 6.69 -14.75
C ILE A 141 2.14 8.10 -15.19
N ASP A 142 3.08 8.98 -15.55
CA ASP A 142 2.77 10.34 -16.03
C ASP A 142 1.96 10.32 -17.34
N ILE A 143 2.13 9.27 -18.17
CA ILE A 143 1.40 9.08 -19.43
C ILE A 143 0.04 8.41 -19.21
N ILE A 144 -0.02 7.36 -18.37
CA ILE A 144 -1.23 6.57 -18.11
C ILE A 144 -2.23 7.33 -17.23
N CYS A 145 -1.74 8.02 -16.19
CA CYS A 145 -2.52 8.63 -15.12
C CYS A 145 -2.36 10.16 -15.08
N PRO A 146 -2.79 10.91 -16.11
CA PRO A 146 -2.65 12.36 -16.09
C PRO A 146 -3.54 12.96 -14.98
N LYS A 147 -2.98 13.89 -14.17
CA LYS A 147 -3.73 14.58 -13.11
C LYS A 147 -5.09 15.12 -13.62
N PRO A 148 -6.18 14.98 -12.84
CA PRO A 148 -7.48 15.53 -13.19
C PRO A 148 -7.38 17.04 -13.47
N GLN A 149 -7.91 17.48 -14.60
CA GLN A 149 -8.07 18.93 -14.85
C GLN A 149 -9.10 19.47 -13.88
N ALA A 150 -8.70 20.41 -13.03
CA ALA A 150 -9.58 21.10 -12.09
C ALA A 150 -10.78 21.82 -12.74
N THR A 151 -10.84 21.86 -14.08
CA THR A 151 -11.82 22.58 -14.90
C THR A 151 -12.83 21.69 -15.63
N LEU A 152 -12.78 20.36 -15.50
CA LEU A 152 -13.77 19.48 -16.13
C LEU A 152 -14.76 18.97 -15.07
N PRO A 153 -15.98 19.52 -15.02
CA PRO A 153 -17.03 18.98 -14.17
C PRO A 153 -17.47 17.63 -14.75
N ASP A 154 -17.53 16.63 -13.90
CA ASP A 154 -18.10 15.31 -14.17
C ASP A 154 -17.52 14.60 -15.40
N ARG A 155 -16.36 13.94 -15.22
CA ARG A 155 -15.91 12.84 -16.10
C ARG A 155 -16.76 11.57 -15.89
N THR A 156 -18.06 11.73 -15.74
CA THR A 156 -19.04 10.66 -15.51
C THR A 156 -19.42 9.95 -16.82
N ASN A 157 -18.48 9.74 -17.75
CA ASN A 157 -18.74 9.08 -19.04
C ASN A 157 -17.54 8.23 -19.48
N ASP A 158 -16.87 7.58 -18.54
CA ASP A 158 -15.65 6.80 -18.79
C ASP A 158 -15.89 5.29 -18.91
N GLN A 159 -17.14 4.82 -18.89
CA GLN A 159 -17.49 3.40 -18.90
C GLN A 159 -16.87 2.60 -20.07
N HIS A 160 -16.52 3.27 -21.17
CA HIS A 160 -15.95 2.66 -22.37
C HIS A 160 -14.41 2.58 -22.35
N LEU A 161 -13.74 3.21 -21.37
CA LEU A 161 -12.28 3.35 -21.35
C LEU A 161 -11.53 2.12 -20.82
N LYS A 162 -12.22 1.08 -20.35
CA LYS A 162 -11.64 -0.19 -19.87
C LYS A 162 -10.50 0.02 -18.85
N ASP A 163 -9.26 -0.28 -19.21
CA ASP A 163 -8.07 -0.09 -18.36
C ASP A 163 -7.82 1.34 -17.94
N PHE A 164 -8.34 2.30 -18.71
CA PHE A 164 -8.15 3.73 -18.49
C PHE A 164 -9.37 4.43 -17.91
N LYS A 165 -10.31 3.65 -17.33
CA LYS A 165 -11.31 4.21 -16.42
C LYS A 165 -10.62 4.95 -15.28
N GLU A 166 -11.20 6.06 -14.86
CA GLU A 166 -10.68 6.93 -13.80
C GLU A 166 -10.41 6.15 -12.51
N PHE A 167 -11.33 5.25 -12.12
CA PHE A 167 -11.19 4.30 -11.03
C PHE A 167 -9.87 3.52 -11.07
N ARG A 168 -9.52 2.95 -12.23
CA ARG A 168 -8.31 2.12 -12.37
C ARG A 168 -7.04 2.96 -12.36
N VAL A 169 -7.02 4.07 -13.11
CA VAL A 169 -5.82 4.92 -13.19
C VAL A 169 -5.55 5.66 -11.88
N ASP A 170 -6.60 6.07 -11.17
CA ASP A 170 -6.48 6.71 -9.85
C ASP A 170 -6.04 5.70 -8.79
N GLY A 171 -6.60 4.48 -8.82
CA GLY A 171 -6.16 3.38 -7.96
C GLY A 171 -4.69 3.00 -8.20
N LEU A 172 -4.27 2.92 -9.46
CA LEU A 172 -2.89 2.66 -9.87
C LEU A 172 -1.95 3.76 -9.37
N HIS A 173 -2.29 5.02 -9.64
CA HIS A 173 -1.52 6.19 -9.24
C HIS A 173 -1.40 6.29 -7.71
N ASN A 174 -2.51 6.11 -6.98
CA ASN A 174 -2.53 6.09 -5.53
C ASN A 174 -1.68 4.94 -4.97
N SER A 175 -1.80 3.73 -5.51
CA SER A 175 -1.02 2.58 -5.07
C SER A 175 0.49 2.80 -5.30
N PHE A 176 0.87 3.38 -6.44
CA PHE A 176 2.27 3.71 -6.72
C PHE A 176 2.81 4.79 -5.77
N ILE A 177 2.17 5.96 -5.71
CA ILE A 177 2.69 7.12 -4.98
C ILE A 177 2.52 6.96 -3.47
N ASN A 178 1.30 6.66 -3.04
CA ASN A 178 0.96 6.69 -1.63
C ASN A 178 1.34 5.42 -0.88
N ASN A 179 1.53 4.30 -1.58
CA ASN A 179 1.91 3.03 -0.94
C ASN A 179 3.34 2.64 -1.31
N LEU A 180 3.65 2.42 -2.59
CA LEU A 180 4.95 1.85 -2.99
C LEU A 180 6.10 2.82 -2.71
N MET A 181 5.98 4.07 -3.18
CA MET A 181 7.06 5.04 -3.05
C MET A 181 7.34 5.41 -1.59
N LYS A 182 6.32 5.48 -0.73
CA LYS A 182 6.53 5.69 0.71
C LYS A 182 7.38 4.58 1.32
N GLU A 183 7.12 3.32 0.99
CA GLU A 183 7.88 2.16 1.49
C GLU A 183 9.33 2.17 0.98
N ILE A 184 9.53 2.39 -0.33
CA ILE A 184 10.87 2.45 -0.95
C ILE A 184 11.71 3.58 -0.35
N ILE A 185 11.12 4.77 -0.17
CA ILE A 185 11.83 5.94 0.38
C ILE A 185 12.26 5.69 1.83
N VAL A 186 11.39 5.08 2.65
CA VAL A 186 11.76 4.68 4.02
C VAL A 186 12.88 3.64 3.99
N MET A 187 12.81 2.65 3.09
CA MET A 187 13.87 1.66 2.89
C MET A 187 15.21 2.32 2.53
N PHE A 188 15.24 3.28 1.60
CA PHE A 188 16.46 4.02 1.23
C PHE A 188 17.03 4.80 2.41
N ARG A 189 16.18 5.46 3.22
CA ARG A 189 16.60 6.16 4.43
C ARG A 189 17.26 5.22 5.44
N LEU A 190 16.68 4.04 5.65
CA LEU A 190 17.22 3.03 6.54
C LEU A 190 18.52 2.41 5.99
N SER A 191 18.63 2.26 4.66
CA SER A 191 19.80 1.70 3.98
C SER A 191 21.04 2.55 4.20
N TYR A 192 20.96 3.86 3.96
CA TYR A 192 22.12 4.72 4.21
C TYR A 192 22.40 4.91 5.71
N ARG A 193 21.38 4.85 6.58
CA ARG A 193 21.54 4.83 8.04
C ARG A 193 22.33 3.59 8.49
N LEU A 194 22.05 2.42 7.92
CA LEU A 194 22.80 1.19 8.19
C LEU A 194 24.29 1.35 7.84
N LEU A 195 24.60 1.94 6.67
CA LEU A 195 25.98 2.20 6.26
C LEU A 195 26.71 3.15 7.23
N GLN A 196 26.01 4.15 7.79
CA GLN A 196 26.55 5.05 8.81
C GLN A 196 26.80 4.34 10.15
N GLN A 197 25.89 3.45 10.59
CA GLN A 197 26.08 2.64 11.80
C GLN A 197 27.28 1.69 11.69
N LEU A 198 27.53 1.17 10.48
CA LEU A 198 28.69 0.33 10.19
C LEU A 198 29.99 1.13 10.03
N LYS A 199 29.95 2.46 10.16
CA LYS A 199 31.10 3.37 10.01
C LYS A 199 31.80 3.26 8.64
N LEU A 200 31.03 2.90 7.60
CA LEU A 200 31.49 2.81 6.21
C LEU A 200 31.53 4.18 5.53
N SER A 201 31.27 5.27 6.25
CA SER A 201 31.36 6.64 5.79
C SER A 201 31.92 7.53 6.90
N THR A 202 32.36 8.73 6.52
CA THR A 202 32.95 9.73 7.43
C THR A 202 31.94 10.34 8.40
N LYS A 203 30.64 10.35 8.06
CA LYS A 203 29.58 10.82 8.95
C LYS A 203 29.05 9.66 9.79
N GLU A 204 29.31 9.72 11.10
CA GLU A 204 28.80 8.75 12.06
C GLU A 204 27.33 9.02 12.41
N TYR A 205 26.57 7.94 12.59
CA TYR A 205 25.20 8.02 13.09
C TYR A 205 25.23 8.22 14.61
N LYS A 206 24.59 9.28 15.10
CA LYS A 206 24.71 9.73 16.51
C LYS A 206 23.85 8.95 17.51
N TYR A 207 22.87 8.16 17.05
CA TYR A 207 21.91 7.49 17.95
C TYR A 207 22.20 5.99 18.10
N ARG A 208 21.95 5.44 19.29
CA ARG A 208 22.08 4.01 19.62
C ARG A 208 20.90 3.21 19.05
N THR A 209 20.80 3.06 17.73
CA THR A 209 19.94 2.01 17.16
C THR A 209 20.79 0.80 16.78
N HIS A 210 20.33 -0.39 17.15
CA HIS A 210 21.03 -1.62 16.82
C HIS A 210 21.01 -1.86 15.31
N VAL A 211 22.16 -2.26 14.76
CA VAL A 211 22.35 -2.66 13.35
C VAL A 211 21.33 -3.73 12.95
N THR A 212 21.07 -4.69 13.83
CA THR A 212 20.08 -5.76 13.63
C THR A 212 18.65 -5.22 13.51
N GLY A 213 18.26 -4.27 14.35
CA GLY A 213 16.93 -3.63 14.28
C GLY A 213 16.76 -2.84 12.99
N THR A 214 17.77 -2.07 12.59
CA THR A 214 17.77 -1.33 11.32
C THR A 214 17.65 -2.28 10.13
N ARG A 215 18.36 -3.42 10.18
CA ARG A 215 18.29 -4.46 9.15
C ARG A 215 16.90 -5.10 9.04
N LYS A 216 16.25 -5.41 10.17
CA LYS A 216 14.87 -5.92 10.20
C LYS A 216 13.89 -4.94 9.57
N LEU A 217 14.02 -3.65 9.85
CA LEU A 217 13.16 -2.62 9.26
C LEU A 217 13.38 -2.50 7.74
N ILE A 218 14.62 -2.57 7.24
CA ILE A 218 14.90 -2.61 5.79
C ILE A 218 14.15 -3.78 5.13
N PHE A 219 14.20 -4.97 5.73
CA PHE A 219 13.46 -6.12 5.23
C PHE A 219 11.94 -5.92 5.27
N LYS A 220 11.41 -5.36 6.36
CA LYS A 220 9.98 -5.08 6.50
C LYS A 220 9.50 -4.18 5.35
N HIS A 221 10.16 -3.05 5.14
CA HIS A 221 9.78 -2.10 4.09
C HIS A 221 10.03 -2.65 2.67
N GLY A 222 11.11 -3.42 2.46
CA GLY A 222 11.35 -4.09 1.19
C GLY A 222 10.26 -5.13 0.85
N LEU A 223 9.90 -6.00 1.80
CA LEU A 223 8.80 -6.97 1.63
C LEU A 223 7.45 -6.27 1.43
N SER A 224 7.20 -5.18 2.17
CA SER A 224 5.99 -4.36 1.98
C SER A 224 5.96 -3.75 0.58
N SER A 225 7.11 -3.30 0.05
CA SER A 225 7.21 -2.79 -1.32
C SER A 225 6.87 -3.87 -2.35
N CYS A 226 7.40 -5.09 -2.20
CA CYS A 226 7.06 -6.23 -3.06
C CYS A 226 5.56 -6.59 -2.99
N PHE A 227 4.96 -6.54 -1.80
CA PHE A 227 3.51 -6.74 -1.64
C PHE A 227 2.72 -5.68 -2.40
N VAL A 228 3.08 -4.39 -2.26
CA VAL A 228 2.41 -3.30 -2.98
C VAL A 228 2.62 -3.42 -4.50
N ILE A 229 3.79 -3.85 -4.98
CA ILE A 229 4.01 -4.12 -6.41
C ILE A 229 2.99 -5.15 -6.94
N ARG A 230 2.72 -6.21 -6.18
CA ARG A 230 1.69 -7.18 -6.55
C ARG A 230 0.29 -6.58 -6.50
N SER A 231 0.00 -5.71 -5.53
CA SER A 231 -1.26 -4.95 -5.54
C SER A 231 -1.39 -4.03 -6.76
N ILE A 232 -0.30 -3.41 -7.23
CA ILE A 232 -0.29 -2.61 -8.47
C ILE A 232 -0.58 -3.52 -9.68
N ILE A 233 0.04 -4.70 -9.75
CA ILE A 233 -0.26 -5.69 -10.79
C ILE A 233 -1.75 -6.10 -10.74
N ASP A 234 -2.30 -6.32 -9.54
CA ASP A 234 -3.73 -6.59 -9.35
C ASP A 234 -4.62 -5.47 -9.92
N TRP A 235 -4.23 -4.19 -9.79
CA TRP A 235 -4.97 -3.06 -10.42
C TRP A 235 -4.97 -3.14 -11.95
N ILE A 236 -4.00 -3.82 -12.56
CA ILE A 236 -3.91 -4.02 -14.00
C ILE A 236 -4.70 -5.28 -14.40
N GLU A 237 -4.52 -6.39 -13.68
CA GLU A 237 -5.00 -7.72 -14.10
C GLU A 237 -6.39 -8.10 -13.55
N LYS A 238 -6.81 -7.62 -12.38
CA LYS A 238 -8.06 -8.09 -11.76
C LYS A 238 -9.29 -7.41 -12.34
N SER A 239 -10.37 -8.17 -12.49
CA SER A 239 -11.65 -7.59 -12.88
C SER A 239 -12.13 -6.57 -11.84
N GLU A 240 -12.92 -5.58 -12.25
CA GLU A 240 -13.47 -4.58 -11.34
C GLU A 240 -14.22 -5.22 -10.15
N PHE A 241 -14.88 -6.37 -10.39
CA PHE A 241 -15.58 -7.07 -9.32
C PHE A 241 -14.66 -7.82 -8.37
N ASP A 242 -13.58 -8.46 -8.85
CA ASP A 242 -12.59 -9.11 -7.99
C ASP A 242 -11.93 -8.09 -7.05
N MET A 243 -11.74 -6.86 -7.52
CA MET A 243 -11.22 -5.75 -6.73
C MET A 243 -12.19 -5.36 -5.61
N ILE A 244 -13.47 -5.20 -5.91
CA ILE A 244 -14.55 -4.93 -4.93
C ILE A 244 -14.60 -6.03 -3.84
N GLN A 245 -14.46 -7.29 -4.24
CA GLN A 245 -14.52 -8.43 -3.32
C GLN A 245 -13.29 -8.54 -2.41
N THR A 246 -12.10 -8.26 -2.95
CA THR A 246 -10.84 -8.28 -2.20
C THR A 246 -10.87 -7.22 -1.09
N TYR A 247 -11.25 -5.99 -1.43
CA TYR A 247 -11.31 -4.87 -0.48
C TYR A 247 -12.33 -5.09 0.65
N SER A 248 -13.49 -5.69 0.32
CA SER A 248 -14.55 -5.99 1.29
C SER A 248 -14.15 -7.00 2.38
N SER A 249 -13.09 -7.78 2.18
CA SER A 249 -12.67 -8.84 3.11
C SER A 249 -11.66 -8.36 4.17
N GLU A 250 -11.01 -7.22 3.97
CA GLU A 250 -9.90 -6.73 4.81
C GLU A 250 -10.34 -5.97 6.07
N GLY A 251 -11.63 -5.61 6.19
CA GLY A 251 -12.17 -4.84 7.32
C GLY A 251 -12.82 -5.69 8.41
N HIS A 252 -12.03 -6.29 9.31
CA HIS A 252 -12.56 -6.99 10.49
C HIS A 252 -11.83 -6.58 11.78
N THR A 253 -12.41 -5.66 12.55
CA THR A 253 -12.18 -5.59 14.00
C THR A 253 -13.53 -5.50 14.71
N GLU A 254 -13.92 -6.60 15.36
CA GLU A 254 -15.06 -6.65 16.28
C GLU A 254 -14.59 -6.17 17.65
N ASN A 255 -15.00 -4.97 18.04
CA ASN A 255 -15.05 -4.60 19.45
C ASN A 255 -16.47 -4.84 19.95
N ALA A 256 -16.64 -5.86 20.81
CA ALA A 256 -17.87 -6.05 21.55
C ALA A 256 -17.95 -5.00 22.66
N VAL A 257 -18.99 -4.16 22.64
CA VAL A 257 -19.26 -3.16 23.68
C VAL A 257 -20.63 -3.42 24.28
N THR A 258 -20.72 -3.37 25.61
CA THR A 258 -21.91 -3.67 26.41
C THR A 258 -22.67 -2.37 26.72
N PRO A 259 -23.93 -2.19 26.27
CA PRO A 259 -24.70 -0.98 26.54
C PRO A 259 -25.43 -0.97 27.90
N SER A 260 -25.76 0.23 28.38
CA SER A 260 -26.58 0.54 29.57
C SER A 260 -28.00 -0.06 29.49
N LYS A 261 -28.57 -0.40 30.65
CA LYS A 261 -29.87 -1.08 30.83
C LYS A 261 -31.10 -0.28 30.37
N GLN A 262 -30.94 0.99 29.98
CA GLN A 262 -32.03 1.87 29.52
C GLN A 262 -32.02 2.13 27.99
N VAL A 263 -30.95 1.72 27.29
CA VAL A 263 -30.80 1.77 25.82
C VAL A 263 -31.15 0.41 25.19
N THR A 264 -31.69 -0.53 25.97
CA THR A 264 -31.83 -1.93 25.56
C THR A 264 -32.72 -2.14 24.35
N ASP A 265 -33.85 -1.43 24.24
CA ASP A 265 -34.81 -1.69 23.16
C ASP A 265 -34.39 -1.01 21.85
N LEU A 266 -33.82 0.20 21.91
CA LEU A 266 -33.14 0.85 20.78
C LEU A 266 -31.89 0.10 20.32
N THR A 267 -31.13 -0.46 21.27
CA THR A 267 -29.99 -1.32 20.94
C THR A 267 -30.48 -2.57 20.23
N LYS A 268 -31.55 -3.23 20.73
CA LYS A 268 -32.14 -4.41 20.10
C LYS A 268 -32.65 -4.10 18.69
N SER A 269 -33.21 -2.93 18.42
CA SER A 269 -33.71 -2.57 17.08
C SER A 269 -32.58 -2.34 16.06
N ILE A 270 -31.36 -2.01 16.50
CA ILE A 270 -30.20 -1.82 15.60
C ILE A 270 -29.50 -3.14 15.28
N VAL A 271 -29.61 -4.16 16.13
CA VAL A 271 -28.96 -5.48 15.91
C VAL A 271 -29.31 -6.09 14.55
N PRO A 272 -30.59 -6.13 14.10
CA PRO A 272 -30.93 -6.62 12.76
C PRO A 272 -30.27 -5.82 11.64
N ILE A 273 -30.22 -4.48 11.73
CA ILE A 273 -29.57 -3.61 10.73
C ILE A 273 -28.10 -3.98 10.57
N VAL A 274 -27.37 -4.14 11.68
CA VAL A 274 -25.95 -4.54 11.67
C VAL A 274 -25.77 -5.93 11.08
N LYS A 275 -26.59 -6.90 11.49
CA LYS A 275 -26.50 -8.28 11.01
C LYS A 275 -26.81 -8.40 9.52
N LEU A 276 -27.85 -7.72 9.04
CA LEU A 276 -28.23 -7.72 7.64
C LEU A 276 -27.18 -7.01 6.77
N SER A 277 -26.60 -5.90 7.26
CA SER A 277 -25.48 -5.23 6.59
C SER A 277 -24.28 -6.15 6.39
N ARG A 278 -23.89 -6.88 7.45
CA ARG A 278 -22.82 -7.89 7.38
C ARG A 278 -23.18 -9.04 6.44
N LEU A 279 -24.44 -9.48 6.46
CA LEU A 279 -24.92 -10.55 5.59
C LEU A 279 -24.85 -10.16 4.11
N PHE A 280 -25.21 -8.91 3.78
CA PHE A 280 -25.09 -8.36 2.43
C PHE A 280 -23.64 -8.37 1.94
N LEU A 281 -22.72 -7.80 2.73
CA LEU A 281 -21.29 -7.77 2.39
C LEU A 281 -20.70 -9.18 2.25
N LYS A 282 -21.07 -10.09 3.15
CA LYS A 282 -20.68 -11.50 3.05
C LYS A 282 -21.18 -12.15 1.76
N LYS A 283 -22.41 -11.82 1.32
CA LYS A 283 -22.95 -12.32 0.06
C LYS A 283 -22.20 -11.78 -1.15
N LEU A 284 -21.71 -10.54 -1.10
CA LEU A 284 -20.90 -9.97 -2.16
C LEU A 284 -19.46 -10.45 -2.17
N SER A 285 -18.91 -10.92 -1.05
CA SER A 285 -17.53 -11.41 -0.96
C SER A 285 -17.23 -12.60 -1.89
N ALA A 286 -15.94 -12.93 -2.07
CA ALA A 286 -15.41 -13.97 -2.96
C ALA A 286 -16.09 -15.35 -2.85
N GLY A 287 -16.68 -15.68 -1.69
CA GLY A 287 -17.39 -16.94 -1.47
C GLY A 287 -18.90 -16.90 -1.75
N GLY A 288 -19.47 -15.74 -2.08
CA GLY A 288 -20.92 -15.54 -2.21
C GLY A 288 -21.44 -15.40 -3.65
N ILE A 289 -20.60 -14.91 -4.58
CA ILE A 289 -20.87 -14.82 -6.03
C ILE A 289 -19.68 -15.41 -6.79
N ASN A 290 -19.93 -16.24 -7.81
CA ASN A 290 -18.89 -16.94 -8.56
C ASN A 290 -18.11 -15.98 -9.48
N GLN A 291 -16.83 -15.78 -9.16
CA GLN A 291 -15.89 -14.88 -9.85
C GLN A 291 -15.59 -15.28 -11.30
N LYS A 292 -15.61 -16.59 -11.62
CA LYS A 292 -15.17 -17.11 -12.92
C LYS A 292 -16.06 -16.71 -14.11
N LEU A 293 -17.21 -16.09 -13.84
CA LEU A 293 -18.24 -15.78 -14.83
C LEU A 293 -18.38 -14.26 -15.07
N LEU A 294 -17.45 -13.46 -14.54
CA LEU A 294 -17.56 -12.01 -14.57
C LEU A 294 -16.61 -11.39 -15.60
N PRO A 295 -17.06 -10.36 -16.34
CA PRO A 295 -16.23 -9.68 -17.32
C PRO A 295 -15.14 -8.88 -16.61
N MET A 296 -14.01 -8.73 -17.30
CA MET A 296 -12.88 -7.90 -16.83
C MET A 296 -13.31 -6.45 -16.54
N TYR A 297 -14.16 -5.89 -17.42
CA TYR A 297 -14.73 -4.56 -17.28
C TYR A 297 -16.24 -4.64 -17.30
N THR A 298 -16.87 -3.94 -16.37
CA THR A 298 -18.32 -3.77 -16.35
C THR A 298 -18.73 -2.55 -17.17
N GLY A 299 -20.01 -2.44 -17.48
CA GLY A 299 -20.57 -1.22 -18.07
C GLY A 299 -20.73 -0.06 -17.08
N MET A 300 -20.23 -0.18 -15.85
CA MET A 300 -20.29 0.88 -14.84
C MET A 300 -19.27 1.98 -15.15
N ARG A 301 -19.64 3.21 -14.76
CA ARG A 301 -18.74 4.34 -14.69
C ARG A 301 -17.83 4.26 -13.46
N SER A 302 -16.74 5.01 -13.45
CA SER A 302 -15.83 5.02 -12.30
C SER A 302 -16.51 5.41 -10.98
N ASP A 303 -17.38 6.43 -10.96
CA ASP A 303 -18.12 6.81 -9.75
C ASP A 303 -19.00 5.68 -9.21
N GLN A 304 -19.57 4.88 -10.11
CA GLN A 304 -20.38 3.72 -9.76
C GLN A 304 -19.52 2.57 -9.24
N VAL A 305 -18.38 2.27 -9.88
CA VAL A 305 -17.43 1.25 -9.40
C VAL A 305 -16.87 1.65 -8.04
N ASP A 306 -16.49 2.91 -7.85
CA ASP A 306 -16.03 3.45 -6.56
C ASP A 306 -17.08 3.25 -5.45
N SER A 307 -18.35 3.53 -5.77
CA SER A 307 -19.43 3.37 -4.79
C SER A 307 -19.56 1.92 -4.29
N LEU A 308 -19.30 0.93 -5.14
CA LEU A 308 -19.28 -0.48 -4.77
C LEU A 308 -17.96 -0.88 -4.09
N PHE A 309 -16.83 -0.36 -4.58
CA PHE A 309 -15.50 -0.67 -4.04
C PHE A 309 -15.37 -0.22 -2.59
N PHE A 310 -15.81 1.00 -2.26
CA PHE A 310 -15.78 1.54 -0.90
C PHE A 310 -17.01 1.18 -0.06
N LEU A 311 -17.90 0.32 -0.55
CA LEU A 311 -19.18 0.02 0.10
C LEU A 311 -19.01 -0.56 1.51
N ALA A 312 -18.12 -1.53 1.67
CA ALA A 312 -17.88 -2.18 2.96
C ALA A 312 -17.41 -1.18 4.03
N GLU A 313 -16.51 -0.28 3.65
CA GLU A 313 -15.98 0.77 4.52
C GLU A 313 -17.05 1.81 4.87
N ALA A 314 -17.85 2.25 3.88
CA ALA A 314 -18.95 3.17 4.09
C ALA A 314 -20.02 2.60 5.05
N ILE A 315 -20.33 1.31 4.92
CA ILE A 315 -21.23 0.59 5.83
C ILE A 315 -20.62 0.51 7.23
N ARG A 316 -19.34 0.14 7.36
CA ARG A 316 -18.63 0.08 8.64
C ARG A 316 -18.71 1.40 9.38
N LEU A 317 -18.36 2.51 8.73
CA LEU A 317 -18.42 3.86 9.29
C LEU A 317 -19.85 4.25 9.72
N SER A 318 -20.86 3.86 8.94
CA SER A 318 -22.26 4.11 9.28
C SER A 318 -22.71 3.31 10.51
N ILE A 319 -22.29 2.05 10.63
CA ILE A 319 -22.56 1.21 11.81
C ILE A 319 -21.85 1.75 13.04
N GLU A 320 -20.58 2.19 12.92
CA GLU A 320 -19.85 2.82 14.04
C GLU A 320 -20.52 4.11 14.51
N LYS A 321 -21.02 4.91 13.58
CA LYS A 321 -21.80 6.11 13.89
C LYS A 321 -23.09 5.76 14.64
N LEU A 322 -23.83 4.73 14.20
CA LEU A 322 -25.03 4.23 14.90
C LEU A 322 -24.71 3.80 16.34
N ILE A 323 -23.64 3.02 16.52
CA ILE A 323 -23.20 2.55 17.84
C ILE A 323 -22.75 3.72 18.72
N SER A 324 -21.98 4.67 18.18
CA SER A 324 -21.53 5.84 18.91
C SER A 324 -22.69 6.70 19.41
N ILE A 325 -23.76 6.83 18.61
CA ILE A 325 -24.96 7.54 19.02
C ILE A 325 -25.62 6.79 20.19
N LEU A 326 -25.83 5.48 20.08
CA LEU A 326 -26.36 4.64 21.17
C LEU A 326 -25.58 4.81 22.48
N MET A 327 -24.26 4.92 22.42
CA MET A 327 -23.40 5.04 23.62
C MET A 327 -23.41 6.44 24.26
N THR A 328 -23.86 7.48 23.53
CA THR A 328 -23.89 8.88 24.01
C THR A 328 -25.32 9.35 24.34
N ALA A 329 -26.30 8.45 24.24
CA ALA A 329 -27.72 8.71 24.48
C ALA A 329 -28.01 9.27 25.88
N ASP A 330 -27.25 8.85 26.90
CA ASP A 330 -27.48 9.22 28.29
C ASP A 330 -26.65 10.45 28.75
N THR A 331 -25.82 11.06 27.89
CA THR A 331 -24.79 12.03 28.35
C THR A 331 -24.77 13.41 27.70
N VAL A 332 -25.27 13.62 26.47
CA VAL A 332 -24.98 14.89 25.74
C VAL A 332 -26.14 15.49 24.91
N TYR A 333 -27.06 14.71 24.35
CA TYR A 333 -28.06 15.23 23.39
C TYR A 333 -29.50 15.09 23.90
N GLY A 334 -30.36 16.06 23.58
CA GLY A 334 -31.80 15.93 23.83
C GLY A 334 -32.41 14.75 23.05
N VAL A 335 -33.41 14.09 23.64
CA VAL A 335 -34.06 12.86 23.15
C VAL A 335 -34.47 12.94 21.67
N TYR A 336 -34.96 14.10 21.21
CA TYR A 336 -35.37 14.32 19.82
C TYR A 336 -34.19 14.27 18.83
N HIS A 337 -33.06 14.91 19.15
CA HIS A 337 -31.89 14.97 18.28
C HIS A 337 -31.22 13.60 18.12
N TYR A 338 -31.29 12.78 19.16
CA TYR A 338 -30.77 11.42 19.15
C TYR A 338 -31.52 10.52 18.16
N CYS A 339 -32.85 10.48 18.24
CA CYS A 339 -33.67 9.63 17.37
C CYS A 339 -33.65 10.08 15.91
N SER A 340 -33.59 11.39 15.64
CA SER A 340 -33.46 11.90 14.27
C SER A 340 -32.15 11.46 13.61
N GLU A 341 -31.04 11.46 14.35
CA GLU A 341 -29.74 11.03 13.82
C GLU A 341 -29.69 9.51 13.57
N LEU A 342 -30.30 8.69 14.44
CA LEU A 342 -30.41 7.25 14.20
C LEU A 342 -31.19 6.95 12.91
N LYS A 343 -32.37 7.59 12.74
CA LYS A 343 -33.18 7.43 11.53
C LYS A 343 -32.41 7.87 10.29
N ARG A 344 -31.74 9.02 10.34
CA ARG A 344 -30.93 9.56 9.23
C ARG A 344 -29.86 8.57 8.78
N ILE A 345 -29.14 7.93 9.71
CA ILE A 345 -28.09 6.96 9.35
C ILE A 345 -28.69 5.66 8.79
N ALA A 346 -29.82 5.20 9.34
CA ALA A 346 -30.52 4.04 8.81
C ALA A 346 -30.99 4.27 7.36
N SER A 347 -31.56 5.44 7.06
CA SER A 347 -31.93 5.82 5.68
C SER A 347 -30.71 5.92 4.76
N MET A 348 -29.59 6.49 5.23
CA MET A 348 -28.35 6.51 4.45
C MET A 348 -27.82 5.10 4.13
N LEU A 349 -27.96 4.15 5.05
CA LEU A 349 -27.61 2.75 4.80
C LEU A 349 -28.52 2.15 3.73
N GLU A 350 -29.83 2.36 3.86
CA GLU A 350 -30.83 1.89 2.89
C GLU A 350 -30.55 2.40 1.46
N GLU A 351 -30.33 3.71 1.32
CA GLU A 351 -29.98 4.34 0.04
C GLU A 351 -28.71 3.73 -0.58
N ARG A 352 -27.69 3.45 0.24
CA ARG A 352 -26.45 2.78 -0.22
C ARG A 352 -26.71 1.36 -0.70
N PHE A 353 -27.51 0.59 0.03
CA PHE A 353 -27.86 -0.77 -0.36
C PHE A 353 -28.70 -0.79 -1.64
N HIS A 354 -29.70 0.08 -1.76
CA HIS A 354 -30.50 0.20 -2.98
C HIS A 354 -29.67 0.62 -4.18
N SER A 355 -28.80 1.62 -4.02
CA SER A 355 -27.88 2.06 -5.09
C SER A 355 -26.96 0.92 -5.52
N SER A 356 -26.39 0.20 -4.56
CA SER A 356 -25.51 -0.94 -4.85
C SER A 356 -26.25 -2.07 -5.56
N LEU A 357 -27.43 -2.45 -5.07
CA LEU A 357 -28.28 -3.47 -5.67
C LEU A 357 -28.70 -3.12 -7.10
N PHE A 358 -29.00 -1.85 -7.35
CA PHE A 358 -29.30 -1.36 -8.69
C PHE A 358 -28.11 -1.59 -9.63
N LEU A 359 -26.90 -1.19 -9.22
CA LEU A 359 -25.69 -1.38 -10.02
C LEU A 359 -25.39 -2.86 -10.28
N LEU A 360 -25.46 -3.70 -9.24
CA LEU A 360 -25.26 -5.14 -9.36
C LEU A 360 -26.29 -5.77 -10.31
N SER A 361 -27.55 -5.38 -10.20
CA SER A 361 -28.64 -5.92 -11.00
C SER A 361 -28.56 -5.50 -12.47
N PHE A 362 -28.07 -4.30 -12.75
CA PHE A 362 -28.01 -3.76 -14.09
C PHE A 362 -26.73 -4.15 -14.84
N HIS A 363 -25.58 -4.22 -14.14
CA HIS A 363 -24.29 -4.41 -14.79
C HIS A 363 -23.68 -5.79 -14.60
N LEU A 364 -23.98 -6.48 -13.48
CA LEU A 364 -23.31 -7.74 -13.14
C LEU A 364 -24.21 -8.96 -13.35
N PHE A 365 -25.46 -8.92 -12.89
CA PHE A 365 -26.37 -10.06 -13.07
C PHE A 365 -26.59 -10.44 -14.53
N PRO A 366 -26.74 -9.49 -15.49
CA PRO A 366 -26.86 -9.84 -16.90
C PRO A 366 -25.61 -10.51 -17.48
N ALA A 367 -24.42 -10.16 -16.99
CA ALA A 367 -23.15 -10.74 -17.45
C ALA A 367 -22.97 -12.18 -16.98
N ILE A 368 -23.44 -12.51 -15.76
CA ILE A 368 -23.42 -13.88 -15.21
C ILE A 368 -24.25 -14.87 -16.06
N ILE A 369 -25.28 -14.37 -16.77
CA ILE A 369 -26.24 -15.17 -17.54
C ILE A 369 -25.68 -15.65 -18.89
N GLN A 370 -24.72 -14.93 -19.48
CA GLN A 370 -24.20 -15.26 -20.82
C GLN A 370 -23.27 -16.49 -20.83
N HIS A 371 -22.87 -17.01 -19.67
CA HIS A 371 -22.06 -18.21 -19.55
C HIS A 371 -22.94 -19.43 -19.23
N GLN A 372 -23.17 -20.26 -20.25
CA GLN A 372 -24.23 -21.27 -20.36
C GLN A 372 -24.11 -22.48 -19.40
N ASP A 373 -23.08 -22.55 -18.55
CA ASP A 373 -22.78 -23.71 -17.68
C ASP A 373 -23.16 -23.52 -16.19
N ALA A 374 -23.90 -22.46 -15.82
CA ALA A 374 -24.18 -22.15 -14.40
C ALA A 374 -25.68 -22.13 -14.04
N PHE A 375 -26.29 -23.29 -13.81
CA PHE A 375 -27.53 -23.38 -13.01
C PHE A 375 -27.21 -23.26 -11.50
N PRO A 376 -28.05 -22.63 -10.65
CA PRO A 376 -29.26 -21.84 -10.89
C PRO A 376 -29.08 -20.39 -10.38
N ASN A 377 -28.48 -19.46 -11.14
CA ASN A 377 -27.96 -18.23 -10.50
C ASN A 377 -28.86 -16.99 -10.52
N GLN A 378 -29.70 -16.74 -11.54
CA GLN A 378 -30.49 -15.51 -11.56
C GLN A 378 -31.64 -15.55 -10.55
N ASP A 379 -32.48 -16.58 -10.60
CA ASP A 379 -33.66 -16.67 -9.73
C ASP A 379 -33.27 -16.79 -8.25
N TYR A 380 -32.17 -17.47 -7.95
CA TYR A 380 -31.65 -17.56 -6.59
C TYR A 380 -31.11 -16.22 -6.09
N LEU A 381 -30.22 -15.56 -6.86
CA LEU A 381 -29.67 -14.25 -6.44
C LEU A 381 -30.78 -13.21 -6.34
N LYS A 382 -31.68 -13.16 -7.32
CA LYS A 382 -32.85 -12.27 -7.31
C LYS A 382 -33.71 -12.52 -6.08
N THR A 383 -34.11 -13.75 -5.82
CA THR A 383 -34.94 -14.11 -4.64
C THR A 383 -34.22 -13.76 -3.34
N TRP A 384 -32.92 -14.05 -3.25
CA TRP A 384 -32.11 -13.74 -2.08
C TRP A 384 -32.05 -12.24 -1.81
N PHE A 385 -31.74 -11.43 -2.83
CA PHE A 385 -31.65 -9.98 -2.68
C PHE A 385 -33.01 -9.33 -2.42
N THR A 386 -34.10 -9.80 -3.07
CA THR A 386 -35.46 -9.33 -2.75
C THR A 386 -35.81 -9.61 -1.29
N THR A 387 -35.58 -10.85 -0.82
CA THR A 387 -35.84 -11.24 0.57
C THR A 387 -35.02 -10.40 1.56
N TRP A 388 -33.76 -10.12 1.21
CA TRP A 388 -32.88 -9.30 2.03
C TRP A 388 -33.36 -7.84 2.11
N VAL A 389 -33.81 -7.26 0.99
CA VAL A 389 -34.37 -5.89 0.94
C VAL A 389 -35.60 -5.78 1.84
N ASP A 390 -36.51 -6.76 1.76
CA ASP A 390 -37.67 -6.80 2.64
C ASP A 390 -37.22 -6.80 4.10
N GLN A 391 -36.36 -7.75 4.48
CA GLN A 391 -35.85 -7.87 5.85
C GLN A 391 -35.15 -6.61 6.36
N PHE A 392 -34.41 -5.91 5.50
CA PHE A 392 -33.73 -4.67 5.85
C PHE A 392 -34.72 -3.52 6.06
N SER A 393 -35.72 -3.41 5.20
CA SER A 393 -36.81 -2.43 5.33
C SER A 393 -37.58 -2.63 6.64
N TRP A 394 -37.91 -3.88 6.99
CA TRP A 394 -38.53 -4.23 8.27
C TRP A 394 -37.65 -3.85 9.47
N ALA A 395 -36.33 -4.01 9.36
CA ALA A 395 -35.40 -3.61 10.42
C ALA A 395 -35.38 -2.10 10.64
N ILE A 396 -35.46 -1.29 9.57
CA ILE A 396 -35.55 0.17 9.67
C ILE A 396 -36.87 0.60 10.30
N GLN A 397 -37.99 0.03 9.86
CA GLN A 397 -39.31 0.32 10.45
C GLN A 397 -39.33 0.00 11.96
N ASN A 398 -38.73 -1.12 12.38
CA ASN A 398 -38.62 -1.46 13.80
C ASN A 398 -37.78 -0.44 14.59
N LEU A 399 -36.71 0.11 13.99
CA LEU A 399 -35.95 1.20 14.59
C LEU A 399 -36.79 2.47 14.72
N GLU A 400 -37.60 2.80 13.71
CA GLU A 400 -38.46 3.98 13.74
C GLU A 400 -39.51 3.90 14.85
N VAL A 401 -40.15 2.73 15.01
CA VAL A 401 -41.09 2.45 16.09
C VAL A 401 -40.40 2.53 17.46
N ALA A 402 -39.20 1.96 17.60
CA ALA A 402 -38.43 2.04 18.84
C ALA A 402 -38.05 3.48 19.19
N CYS A 403 -37.70 4.29 18.19
CA CYS A 403 -37.43 5.72 18.38
C CYS A 403 -38.67 6.48 18.84
N GLN A 404 -39.83 6.22 18.22
CA GLN A 404 -41.09 6.86 18.60
C GLN A 404 -41.45 6.51 20.05
N TYR A 405 -41.39 5.22 20.40
CA TYR A 405 -41.62 4.76 21.77
C TYR A 405 -40.68 5.44 22.77
N TYR A 406 -39.38 5.53 22.45
CA TYR A 406 -38.40 6.18 23.32
C TYR A 406 -38.67 7.68 23.50
N GLN A 407 -39.06 8.38 22.44
CA GLN A 407 -39.45 9.80 22.48
C GLN A 407 -40.69 10.02 23.36
N ASP A 408 -41.69 9.15 23.24
CA ASP A 408 -42.97 9.28 23.96
C ASP A 408 -42.85 8.95 25.47
N HIS A 409 -41.83 8.19 25.89
CA HIS A 409 -41.65 7.72 27.27
C HIS A 409 -40.50 8.39 28.04
N ARG A 410 -39.78 9.33 27.41
CA ARG A 410 -38.71 10.15 28.03
C ARG A 410 -38.86 11.66 27.80
N SER A 411 -39.93 12.11 27.16
CA SER A 411 -40.27 13.54 26.99
C SER A 411 -40.77 14.19 28.28
#